data_AF-A0AA88KPD0-F1
#
_entry.id   AF-A0AA88KPD0-F1
#
_cell.length_a   1.000
_cell.length_b   1.000
_cell.length_c   1.000
_cell.angle_alpha   90.00
_cell.angle_beta   90.00
_cell.angle_gamma   90.00
#
_symmetry.space_group_name_H-M   'P 1'
#
loop_
_entity.id
_entity.type
_entity.pdbx_description
1 polymer ?
#
loop_
_entity_poly.entity_id
_entity_poly.type
_entity_poly.pdbx_seq_one_letter_code
_entity_poly.pdbx_strand_id
1 'polypeptide(L)'
;MKILCGKFAKLLLGAAASSSNGVVIQKTSLPGQLVSGICTTKYITASFSTRVFSRKNQSIEDLKIHSSSSSESSTTGQSVSSDEDYYQKRKQELKEYQTKYPKLLPNLYPNHFSLSCSFKEFKDKYDTLQAGEKLKDIEETIAGRIISKRKASSKLYFYTIRTTNDHKLFQLQIMANAENYDATQSSAEEDSKFSIINTILRKGDIVGVRGFPAKSGKGELSIVPKEITLLSPCLHQLPQKISYSEGTSLDDIEKRYRNRHLDLLTNHDELYNVFLTRSKTISFIRNFFSSRGFLEVETPVLSEKSGGANAKPFETHLNAMDIDLKLRIAPELYLKQLVIGGMDRVFELGKVFRNEGMDTTHNPEFTSCEAYQAFADYNDMMNMTEEMFRGLVTEIKGSPILHVDGIGEIDFSKPFRRISFVDAIEQHIQQKLPDPSDSEAVHKLITICKTHKIPFTAEKVNYGYLLDKLLGHFVEPECVQPSFIMDHPVDLSPLSKSHRNKGQNITERFELFIGTKEICNAYTELNDPEEQRDRFRKQQDKKSQDDEAHEMDEAFCKALEYGLPPTGGWGVGVDRLIMLLTNNKSIRDVLLFPMLKPKKEE
;
A
#
# COMPACT_ATOMS: atom_id res chain seq x y z
N MET A 1 29.63 -45.84 18.23
CA MET A 1 28.67 -46.89 17.83
C MET A 1 27.65 -46.23 16.92
N LYS A 2 27.70 -46.50 15.60
CA LYS A 2 26.78 -47.44 14.92
C LYS A 2 25.36 -46.82 14.87
N ILE A 3 24.75 -46.47 13.72
CA ILE A 3 24.45 -47.32 12.55
C ILE A 3 23.89 -46.46 11.36
N LEU A 4 24.14 -46.91 10.11
CA LEU A 4 23.44 -46.67 8.81
C LEU A 4 23.61 -45.27 8.14
N CYS A 5 24.49 -45.09 7.13
CA CYS A 5 24.39 -45.53 5.70
C CYS A 5 23.11 -44.98 5.03
N GLY A 6 23.14 -44.02 4.11
CA GLY A 6 23.82 -44.04 2.82
C GLY A 6 22.80 -44.27 1.71
N LYS A 7 22.50 -43.26 0.89
CA LYS A 7 21.94 -43.35 -0.49
C LYS A 7 21.71 -41.95 -1.09
N PHE A 8 22.04 -41.83 -2.37
CA PHE A 8 21.81 -40.68 -3.29
C PHE A 8 22.80 -39.51 -3.27
N ALA A 9 24.06 -39.80 -3.60
CA ALA A 9 24.93 -38.87 -4.30
C ALA A 9 25.51 -39.56 -5.54
N LYS A 10 24.80 -39.46 -6.68
CA LYS A 10 25.28 -39.76 -8.05
C LYS A 10 24.18 -39.41 -9.05
N LEU A 11 24.42 -38.37 -9.86
CA LEU A 11 23.72 -37.79 -11.04
C LEU A 11 23.80 -36.26 -10.81
N LEU A 12 24.52 -35.42 -11.53
CA LEU A 12 25.05 -35.42 -12.89
C LEU A 12 26.34 -34.59 -12.91
N LEU A 13 27.44 -35.18 -13.39
CA LEU A 13 28.63 -34.49 -13.83
C LEU A 13 28.98 -35.13 -15.18
N GLY A 14 28.72 -34.42 -16.26
CA GLY A 14 29.02 -34.91 -17.61
C GLY A 14 28.34 -34.08 -18.69
N ALA A 15 29.18 -33.50 -19.54
CA ALA A 15 28.89 -32.86 -20.83
C ALA A 15 28.52 -31.36 -20.82
N ALA A 16 29.53 -30.51 -21.02
CA ALA A 16 29.51 -29.50 -22.09
C ALA A 16 30.91 -28.89 -22.26
N ALA A 17 31.67 -29.42 -23.22
CA ALA A 17 32.78 -28.74 -23.86
C ALA A 17 32.51 -28.74 -25.37
N SER A 18 32.97 -27.68 -26.05
CA SER A 18 32.91 -27.39 -27.48
C SER A 18 31.65 -26.65 -27.99
N SER A 19 31.81 -25.35 -28.26
CA SER A 19 31.87 -24.84 -29.64
C SER A 19 32.03 -23.32 -29.62
N SER A 20 33.25 -22.89 -29.91
CA SER A 20 33.54 -21.55 -30.43
C SER A 20 32.91 -21.42 -31.81
N ASN A 21 32.02 -20.46 -32.01
CA ASN A 21 31.74 -19.90 -33.33
C ASN A 21 31.40 -18.42 -33.16
N GLY A 22 32.37 -17.59 -33.53
CA GLY A 22 32.15 -16.17 -33.76
C GLY A 22 31.25 -15.98 -34.97
N VAL A 23 30.22 -15.16 -34.83
CA VAL A 23 29.45 -14.63 -35.95
C VAL A 23 29.52 -13.11 -35.87
N VAL A 24 30.19 -12.58 -36.89
CA VAL A 24 30.27 -11.18 -37.29
C VAL A 24 28.85 -10.70 -37.60
N ILE A 25 28.37 -9.64 -36.94
CA ILE A 25 27.18 -8.91 -37.38
C ILE A 25 27.62 -7.60 -38.02
N GLN A 26 27.39 -7.53 -39.32
CA GLN A 26 27.63 -6.41 -40.21
C GLN A 26 26.87 -5.15 -39.78
N LYS A 27 27.59 -4.03 -39.80
CA LYS A 27 27.00 -2.70 -39.96
C LYS A 27 26.37 -2.62 -41.35
N THR A 28 25.07 -2.35 -41.42
CA THR A 28 24.42 -1.81 -42.61
C THR A 28 23.92 -0.41 -42.33
N SER A 29 24.43 0.52 -43.12
CA SER A 29 24.13 1.94 -43.13
C SER A 29 23.20 2.30 -44.30
N LEU A 30 22.32 3.29 -44.08
CA LEU A 30 21.69 4.23 -45.03
C LEU A 30 20.44 3.75 -45.83
N PRO A 31 19.60 4.67 -46.39
CA PRO A 31 19.43 6.12 -46.14
C PRO A 31 17.95 6.52 -45.87
N GLY A 32 17.74 7.80 -45.50
CA GLY A 32 16.44 8.35 -45.12
C GLY A 32 15.54 8.83 -46.26
N GLN A 33 14.35 9.31 -45.88
CA GLN A 33 13.66 10.42 -46.54
C GLN A 33 12.57 11.02 -45.65
N LEU A 34 12.48 12.35 -45.72
CA LEU A 34 11.51 13.22 -45.08
C LEU A 34 10.07 12.94 -45.54
N VAL A 35 9.09 13.10 -44.65
CA VAL A 35 7.85 13.84 -44.97
C VAL A 35 7.37 14.62 -43.73
N SER A 36 7.17 15.92 -43.97
CA SER A 36 6.56 16.93 -43.11
C SER A 36 5.12 16.62 -42.70
N GLY A 37 4.78 16.83 -41.43
CA GLY A 37 3.41 16.79 -40.93
C GLY A 37 3.22 17.74 -39.76
N ILE A 38 2.90 18.99 -40.08
CA ILE A 38 2.44 20.02 -39.15
C ILE A 38 1.13 19.52 -38.51
N CYS A 39 1.08 19.40 -37.19
CA CYS A 39 -0.19 19.26 -36.46
C CYS A 39 -0.26 20.34 -35.39
N THR A 40 -1.04 21.37 -35.72
CA THR A 40 -1.37 22.53 -34.90
C THR A 40 -2.22 22.13 -33.69
N THR A 41 -1.76 22.55 -32.52
CA THR A 41 -2.47 22.61 -31.25
C THR A 41 -3.73 23.48 -31.38
N LYS A 42 -4.91 22.96 -31.06
CA LYS A 42 -6.11 23.75 -30.78
C LYS A 42 -6.50 23.56 -29.32
N TYR A 43 -6.16 24.56 -28.51
CA TYR A 43 -6.77 24.82 -27.21
C TYR A 43 -8.22 25.30 -27.42
N ILE A 44 -9.17 24.67 -26.74
CA ILE A 44 -10.53 25.19 -26.59
C ILE A 44 -10.58 25.92 -25.23
N THR A 45 -10.67 27.24 -25.31
CA THR A 45 -11.00 28.14 -24.21
C THR A 45 -12.50 28.11 -23.95
N ALA A 46 -12.92 27.75 -22.73
CA ALA A 46 -14.28 27.96 -22.25
C ALA A 46 -14.28 29.10 -21.22
N SER A 47 -14.95 30.19 -21.57
CA SER A 47 -15.18 31.39 -20.77
C SER A 47 -16.16 31.12 -19.62
N PHE A 48 -15.74 31.37 -18.38
CA PHE A 48 -16.65 31.48 -17.23
C PHE A 48 -16.91 32.95 -16.90
N SER A 49 -18.17 33.34 -17.02
CA SER A 49 -18.69 34.65 -16.64
C SER A 49 -18.87 34.73 -15.13
N THR A 50 -18.23 35.72 -14.53
CA THR A 50 -18.39 36.16 -13.15
C THR A 50 -19.74 36.86 -12.96
N ARG A 51 -20.49 36.51 -11.92
CA ARG A 51 -21.44 37.44 -11.27
C ARG A 51 -21.29 37.37 -9.76
N VAL A 52 -20.84 38.50 -9.25
CA VAL A 52 -20.77 38.92 -7.85
C VAL A 52 -22.18 39.15 -7.32
N PHE A 53 -22.47 38.69 -6.10
CA PHE A 53 -23.34 39.45 -5.18
C PHE A 53 -22.93 39.18 -3.73
N SER A 54 -23.00 40.26 -2.94
CA SER A 54 -22.38 40.42 -1.64
C SER A 54 -23.39 40.35 -0.48
N ARG A 55 -22.82 40.12 0.72
CA ARG A 55 -23.18 40.67 2.06
C ARG A 55 -24.14 39.90 2.99
N LYS A 56 -23.52 39.56 4.13
CA LYS A 56 -23.87 39.85 5.55
C LYS A 56 -24.90 38.98 6.30
N ASN A 57 -24.37 38.33 7.34
CA ASN A 57 -24.83 38.15 8.72
C ASN A 57 -26.32 38.35 9.05
N GLN A 58 -26.94 37.32 9.64
CA GLN A 58 -27.51 37.39 11.00
C GLN A 58 -27.92 36.00 11.52
N SER A 59 -27.66 35.81 12.82
CA SER A 59 -28.13 34.74 13.71
C SER A 59 -29.65 34.67 13.82
N ILE A 60 -30.22 33.51 14.18
CA ILE A 60 -31.33 33.34 15.16
C ILE A 60 -31.53 31.85 15.48
N GLU A 61 -31.82 31.63 16.76
CA GLU A 61 -32.10 30.40 17.50
C GLU A 61 -33.42 29.69 17.13
N ASP A 62 -33.50 28.43 17.55
CA ASP A 62 -34.66 27.67 18.06
C ASP A 62 -36.05 27.90 17.46
N LEU A 63 -36.66 26.82 16.94
CA LEU A 63 -38.09 26.55 17.13
C LEU A 63 -38.41 25.07 16.89
N LYS A 64 -38.76 24.39 17.99
CA LYS A 64 -39.44 23.09 18.05
C LYS A 64 -40.75 23.16 17.27
N ILE A 65 -41.01 22.17 16.41
CA ILE A 65 -42.35 21.94 15.85
C ILE A 65 -42.89 20.63 16.43
N HIS A 66 -43.98 20.76 17.17
CA HIS A 66 -44.83 19.69 17.63
C HIS A 66 -45.67 19.11 16.49
N SER A 67 -45.91 17.81 16.64
CA SER A 67 -46.81 16.93 15.92
C SER A 67 -48.15 17.54 15.53
N SER A 68 -48.56 17.31 14.29
CA SER A 68 -49.98 17.07 13.98
C SER A 68 -50.11 15.99 12.91
N SER A 69 -50.98 15.05 13.20
CA SER A 69 -51.36 13.89 12.41
C SER A 69 -52.31 14.29 11.28
N SER A 70 -52.02 13.85 10.06
CA SER A 70 -53.01 13.74 8.99
C SER A 70 -52.75 12.47 8.19
N SER A 71 -53.73 11.59 8.23
CA SER A 71 -53.85 10.32 7.52
C SER A 71 -54.02 10.51 6.02
N GLU A 72 -53.15 9.91 5.19
CA GLU A 72 -53.43 9.69 3.77
C GLU A 72 -52.91 8.32 3.29
N SER A 73 -53.88 7.53 2.82
CA SER A 73 -53.84 6.42 1.86
C SER A 73 -52.53 5.67 1.58
N SER A 74 -52.53 4.40 2.00
CA SER A 74 -51.60 3.34 1.61
C SER A 74 -51.61 3.07 0.11
N THR A 75 -50.58 3.54 -0.60
CA THR A 75 -50.11 2.91 -1.84
C THR A 75 -49.04 1.90 -1.47
N THR A 76 -49.20 0.68 -1.96
CA THR A 76 -48.33 -0.48 -1.72
C THR A 76 -46.93 -0.26 -2.29
N GLY A 77 -46.03 0.29 -1.48
CA GLY A 77 -44.59 0.25 -1.71
C GLY A 77 -44.03 -1.11 -1.30
N GLN A 78 -43.41 -1.83 -2.24
CA GLN A 78 -42.56 -2.97 -1.92
C GLN A 78 -41.45 -2.49 -0.98
N SER A 79 -41.44 -2.99 0.26
CA SER A 79 -40.37 -2.72 1.21
C SER A 79 -39.05 -3.24 0.63
N VAL A 80 -38.04 -2.38 0.60
CA VAL A 80 -36.67 -2.78 0.32
C VAL A 80 -36.24 -3.67 1.49
N SER A 81 -36.21 -4.98 1.24
CA SER A 81 -35.68 -6.00 2.16
C SER A 81 -34.30 -5.56 2.66
N SER A 82 -34.08 -5.59 3.97
CA SER A 82 -32.75 -5.33 4.55
C SER A 82 -31.74 -6.39 4.08
N ASP A 83 -30.43 -6.11 4.18
CA ASP A 83 -29.40 -7.11 3.83
C ASP A 83 -29.50 -8.36 4.73
N GLU A 84 -29.90 -8.18 5.99
CA GLU A 84 -30.16 -9.29 6.91
C GLU A 84 -31.35 -10.14 6.45
N ASP A 85 -32.45 -9.52 6.01
CA ASP A 85 -33.58 -10.25 5.44
C ASP A 85 -33.18 -11.03 4.19
N TYR A 86 -32.31 -10.44 3.34
CA TYR A 86 -31.76 -11.13 2.18
C TYR A 86 -30.90 -12.32 2.58
N TYR A 87 -30.04 -12.16 3.59
CA TYR A 87 -29.20 -13.22 4.13
C TYR A 87 -30.03 -14.39 4.65
N GLN A 88 -31.02 -14.13 5.50
CA GLN A 88 -31.89 -15.18 6.05
C GLN A 88 -32.67 -15.89 4.95
N LYS A 89 -33.25 -15.14 4.02
CA LYS A 89 -33.97 -15.69 2.86
C LYS A 89 -33.06 -16.55 1.99
N ARG A 90 -31.87 -16.06 1.63
CA ARG A 90 -30.92 -16.76 0.77
C ARG A 90 -30.44 -18.06 1.41
N LYS A 91 -30.17 -18.03 2.71
CA LYS A 91 -29.78 -19.22 3.48
C LYS A 91 -30.88 -20.28 3.49
N GLN A 92 -32.14 -19.87 3.71
CA GLN A 92 -33.28 -20.77 3.68
C GLN A 92 -33.52 -21.36 2.29
N GLU A 93 -33.52 -20.55 1.23
CA GLU A 93 -33.66 -20.98 -0.16
C GLU A 93 -32.63 -22.06 -0.53
N LEU A 94 -31.35 -21.87 -0.16
CA LEU A 94 -30.28 -22.83 -0.47
C LEU A 94 -30.49 -24.19 0.22
N LYS A 95 -30.97 -24.19 1.46
CA LYS A 95 -31.29 -25.42 2.20
C LYS A 95 -32.46 -26.17 1.56
N GLU A 96 -33.48 -25.45 1.12
CA GLU A 96 -34.62 -26.01 0.40
C GLU A 96 -34.20 -26.59 -0.96
N TYR A 97 -33.39 -25.87 -1.73
CA TYR A 97 -32.88 -26.34 -3.01
C TYR A 97 -31.97 -27.56 -2.88
N GLN A 98 -31.13 -27.61 -1.84
CA GLN A 98 -30.29 -28.79 -1.59
C GLN A 98 -31.13 -30.02 -1.26
N THR A 99 -32.23 -29.85 -0.50
CA THR A 99 -33.17 -30.93 -0.16
C THR A 99 -33.96 -31.38 -1.37
N LYS A 100 -34.46 -30.44 -2.19
CA LYS A 100 -35.29 -30.72 -3.37
C LYS A 100 -34.48 -31.29 -4.54
N TYR A 101 -33.22 -30.86 -4.69
CA TYR A 101 -32.37 -31.19 -5.85
C TYR A 101 -30.98 -31.72 -5.45
N PRO A 102 -30.88 -32.80 -4.66
CA PRO A 102 -29.60 -33.28 -4.10
C PRO A 102 -28.60 -33.75 -5.15
N LYS A 103 -29.04 -34.11 -6.36
CA LYS A 103 -28.13 -34.46 -7.47
C LYS A 103 -27.51 -33.24 -8.15
N LEU A 104 -28.20 -32.10 -8.16
CA LEU A 104 -27.74 -30.85 -8.78
C LEU A 104 -26.93 -30.00 -7.78
N LEU A 105 -27.30 -30.07 -6.50
CA LEU A 105 -26.61 -29.41 -5.39
C LEU A 105 -26.16 -30.45 -4.35
N PRO A 106 -25.30 -31.42 -4.70
CA PRO A 106 -24.84 -32.43 -3.73
C PRO A 106 -24.07 -31.79 -2.57
N ASN A 107 -23.36 -30.69 -2.84
CA ASN A 107 -22.67 -29.89 -1.85
C ASN A 107 -22.71 -28.41 -2.28
N LEU A 108 -23.09 -27.51 -1.37
CA LEU A 108 -23.07 -26.06 -1.60
C LEU A 108 -21.65 -25.47 -1.64
N TYR A 109 -20.70 -26.18 -1.04
CA TYR A 109 -19.29 -25.82 -0.91
C TYR A 109 -18.41 -27.00 -1.33
N PRO A 110 -18.37 -27.37 -2.62
CA PRO A 110 -17.52 -28.45 -3.11
C PRO A 110 -16.05 -28.20 -2.79
N ASN A 111 -15.33 -29.29 -2.50
CA ASN A 111 -13.93 -29.23 -2.08
C ASN A 111 -12.97 -28.83 -3.22
N HIS A 112 -13.31 -29.16 -4.48
CA HIS A 112 -12.44 -28.96 -5.63
C HIS A 112 -13.25 -28.78 -6.92
N PHE A 113 -12.74 -27.98 -7.85
CA PHE A 113 -13.25 -27.83 -9.21
C PHE A 113 -12.08 -27.67 -10.19
N SER A 114 -11.90 -28.63 -11.10
CA SER A 114 -10.78 -28.64 -12.05
C SER A 114 -10.99 -27.64 -13.19
N LEU A 115 -10.04 -26.73 -13.37
CA LEU A 115 -10.01 -25.78 -14.48
C LEU A 115 -9.13 -26.33 -15.61
N SER A 116 -9.58 -26.21 -16.86
CA SER A 116 -8.77 -26.53 -18.04
C SER A 116 -7.96 -25.33 -18.52
N CYS A 117 -8.41 -24.11 -18.21
CA CYS A 117 -7.70 -22.87 -18.49
C CYS A 117 -8.14 -21.72 -17.58
N SER A 118 -7.27 -20.71 -17.49
CA SER A 118 -7.57 -19.38 -16.94
C SER A 118 -8.37 -18.52 -17.93
N PHE A 119 -8.92 -17.39 -17.49
CA PHE A 119 -9.62 -16.48 -18.40
C PHE A 119 -8.66 -15.82 -19.38
N LYS A 120 -7.41 -15.59 -18.96
CA LYS A 120 -6.36 -15.08 -19.84
C LYS A 120 -6.12 -16.06 -20.99
N GLU A 121 -5.86 -17.33 -20.68
CA GLU A 121 -5.64 -18.36 -21.70
C GLU A 121 -6.87 -18.58 -22.57
N PHE A 122 -8.08 -18.57 -21.99
CA PHE A 122 -9.32 -18.66 -22.74
C PHE A 122 -9.44 -17.50 -23.75
N LYS A 123 -9.15 -16.27 -23.31
CA LYS A 123 -9.17 -15.10 -24.19
C LYS A 123 -8.08 -15.21 -25.26
N ASP A 124 -6.84 -15.48 -24.88
CA ASP A 124 -5.71 -15.58 -25.81
C ASP A 124 -5.97 -16.63 -26.92
N LYS A 125 -6.66 -17.73 -26.61
CA LYS A 125 -7.02 -18.78 -27.58
C LYS A 125 -8.22 -18.42 -28.47
N TYR A 126 -9.22 -17.74 -27.93
CA TYR A 126 -10.56 -17.68 -28.56
C TYR A 126 -11.04 -16.27 -28.93
N ASP A 127 -10.31 -15.21 -28.59
CA ASP A 127 -10.73 -13.83 -28.90
C ASP A 127 -10.80 -13.54 -30.41
N THR A 128 -10.12 -14.34 -31.25
CA THR A 128 -10.11 -14.21 -32.71
C THR A 128 -11.30 -14.87 -33.42
N LEU A 129 -12.19 -15.56 -32.69
CA LEU A 129 -13.38 -16.17 -33.29
C LEU A 129 -14.26 -15.13 -34.02
N GLN A 130 -14.99 -15.56 -35.04
CA GLN A 130 -15.94 -14.71 -35.77
C GLN A 130 -17.27 -14.62 -35.01
N ALA A 131 -18.01 -13.53 -35.21
CA ALA A 131 -19.32 -13.35 -34.58
C ALA A 131 -20.28 -14.49 -34.94
N GLY A 132 -20.89 -15.13 -33.94
CA GLY A 132 -21.78 -16.28 -34.11
C GLY A 132 -21.09 -17.64 -34.15
N GLU A 133 -19.75 -17.68 -34.22
CA GLU A 133 -18.97 -18.92 -34.23
C GLU A 133 -19.07 -19.67 -32.89
N LYS A 134 -19.16 -21.01 -32.95
CA LYS A 134 -19.32 -21.90 -31.80
C LYS A 134 -18.48 -23.15 -31.98
N LEU A 135 -17.52 -23.39 -31.09
CA LEU A 135 -16.60 -24.52 -31.16
C LEU A 135 -17.11 -25.71 -30.34
N LYS A 136 -18.22 -26.34 -30.78
CA LYS A 136 -18.92 -27.40 -29.99
C LYS A 136 -18.05 -28.63 -29.65
N ASP A 137 -17.01 -28.88 -30.43
CA ASP A 137 -16.09 -30.02 -30.24
C ASP A 137 -15.00 -29.75 -29.20
N ILE A 138 -14.86 -28.51 -28.73
CA ILE A 138 -13.91 -28.11 -27.70
C ILE A 138 -14.66 -27.93 -26.38
N GLU A 139 -14.17 -28.55 -25.32
CA GLU A 139 -14.70 -28.37 -23.98
C GLU A 139 -13.66 -27.73 -23.07
N GLU A 140 -14.08 -26.67 -22.39
CA GLU A 140 -13.26 -25.92 -21.43
C GLU A 140 -14.02 -25.83 -20.10
N THR A 141 -13.26 -25.85 -19.00
CA THR A 141 -13.73 -25.59 -17.64
C THR A 141 -13.07 -24.34 -17.07
N ILE A 142 -13.91 -23.38 -16.70
CA ILE A 142 -13.48 -22.10 -16.10
C ILE A 142 -14.30 -21.82 -14.83
N ALA A 143 -13.82 -20.93 -13.97
CA ALA A 143 -14.57 -20.51 -12.78
C ALA A 143 -14.40 -19.02 -12.50
N GLY A 144 -15.42 -18.43 -11.86
CA GLY A 144 -15.39 -17.03 -11.48
C GLY A 144 -16.60 -16.60 -10.67
N ARG A 145 -16.57 -15.35 -10.21
CA ARG A 145 -17.69 -14.73 -9.48
C ARG A 145 -18.71 -14.14 -10.44
N ILE A 146 -19.98 -14.47 -10.29
CA ILE A 146 -21.06 -13.83 -11.02
C ILE A 146 -21.16 -12.36 -10.60
N ILE A 147 -20.88 -11.44 -11.53
CA ILE A 147 -21.04 -9.99 -11.31
C ILE A 147 -22.35 -9.47 -11.92
N SER A 148 -22.89 -10.16 -12.93
CA SER A 148 -24.17 -9.85 -13.56
C SER A 148 -24.92 -11.12 -13.91
N LYS A 149 -26.27 -11.03 -13.87
CA LYS A 149 -27.18 -12.09 -14.30
C LYS A 149 -28.38 -11.44 -14.98
N ARG A 150 -28.65 -11.83 -16.23
CA ARG A 150 -29.76 -11.31 -17.03
C ARG A 150 -30.53 -12.46 -17.67
N LYS A 151 -31.84 -12.54 -17.41
CA LYS A 151 -32.77 -13.43 -18.12
C LYS A 151 -33.19 -12.76 -19.43
N ALA A 152 -32.85 -13.36 -20.57
CA ALA A 152 -33.31 -12.88 -21.88
C ALA A 152 -34.61 -13.59 -22.30
N SER A 153 -34.76 -14.87 -21.97
CA SER A 153 -36.00 -15.65 -22.09
C SER A 153 -35.98 -16.80 -21.08
N SER A 154 -37.03 -17.62 -21.03
CA SER A 154 -37.00 -18.87 -20.25
C SER A 154 -35.94 -19.86 -20.74
N LYS A 155 -35.44 -19.71 -21.97
CA LYS A 155 -34.47 -20.60 -22.61
C LYS A 155 -33.07 -19.99 -22.75
N LEU A 156 -32.86 -18.76 -22.28
CA LEU A 156 -31.61 -18.03 -22.47
C LEU A 156 -31.32 -17.09 -21.29
N TYR A 157 -30.19 -17.35 -20.64
CA TYR A 157 -29.64 -16.54 -19.57
C TYR A 157 -28.23 -16.09 -19.96
N PHE A 158 -27.92 -14.84 -19.62
CA PHE A 158 -26.57 -14.31 -19.71
C PHE A 158 -26.04 -14.06 -18.31
N TYR A 159 -24.84 -14.53 -18.06
CA TYR A 159 -24.07 -14.16 -16.89
C TYR A 159 -22.80 -13.47 -17.32
N THR A 160 -22.29 -12.59 -16.49
CA THR A 160 -20.88 -12.17 -16.56
C THR A 160 -20.21 -12.70 -15.32
N ILE A 161 -19.15 -13.50 -15.51
CA ILE A 161 -18.29 -13.95 -14.42
C ILE A 161 -16.97 -13.19 -14.47
N ARG A 162 -16.36 -13.03 -13.30
CA ARG A 162 -15.14 -12.26 -13.10
C ARG A 162 -14.14 -13.04 -12.27
N THR A 163 -12.88 -12.96 -12.64
CA THR A 163 -11.74 -13.49 -11.88
C THR A 163 -10.49 -12.64 -12.10
N THR A 164 -9.45 -12.85 -11.31
CA THR A 164 -8.15 -12.21 -11.49
C THR A 164 -7.14 -13.27 -11.91
N ASN A 165 -6.44 -13.05 -13.02
CA ASN A 165 -5.31 -13.88 -13.47
C ASN A 165 -4.13 -12.97 -13.77
N ASP A 166 -2.91 -13.37 -13.44
CA ASP A 166 -1.68 -12.61 -13.72
C ASP A 166 -1.78 -11.11 -13.36
N HIS A 167 -2.34 -10.82 -12.18
CA HIS A 167 -2.53 -9.46 -11.68
C HIS A 167 -3.46 -8.56 -12.50
N LYS A 168 -4.30 -9.15 -13.36
CA LYS A 168 -5.29 -8.44 -14.17
C LYS A 168 -6.69 -9.00 -13.93
N LEU A 169 -7.65 -8.10 -13.90
CA LEU A 169 -9.06 -8.45 -13.82
C LEU A 169 -9.56 -8.90 -15.19
N PHE A 170 -10.17 -10.07 -15.25
CA PHE A 170 -10.82 -10.59 -16.45
C PHE A 170 -12.31 -10.77 -16.21
N GLN A 171 -13.09 -10.48 -17.26
CA GLN A 171 -14.52 -10.75 -17.31
C GLN A 171 -14.81 -11.60 -18.54
N LEU A 172 -15.71 -12.56 -18.37
CA LEU A 172 -16.17 -13.41 -19.47
C LEU A 172 -17.68 -13.59 -19.39
N GLN A 173 -18.33 -13.59 -20.54
CA GLN A 173 -19.75 -13.88 -20.65
C GLN A 173 -19.99 -15.40 -20.59
N ILE A 174 -21.01 -15.81 -19.84
CA ILE A 174 -21.64 -17.12 -19.99
C ILE A 174 -22.94 -16.90 -20.78
N MET A 175 -23.05 -17.54 -21.94
CA MET A 175 -24.27 -17.55 -22.74
C MET A 175 -25.00 -18.88 -22.52
N ALA A 176 -25.78 -18.97 -21.44
CA ALA A 176 -26.47 -20.18 -21.04
C ALA A 176 -27.78 -20.35 -21.81
N ASN A 177 -27.83 -21.27 -22.76
CA ASN A 177 -29.04 -21.60 -23.51
C ASN A 177 -29.51 -23.02 -23.22
N ALA A 178 -30.82 -23.21 -23.14
CA ALA A 178 -31.42 -24.48 -22.74
C ALA A 178 -31.07 -25.65 -23.69
N GLU A 179 -30.92 -25.36 -24.99
CA GLU A 179 -30.58 -26.37 -26.01
C GLU A 179 -29.21 -27.03 -25.80
N ASN A 180 -28.22 -26.29 -25.31
CA ASN A 180 -26.86 -26.83 -25.11
C ASN A 180 -26.59 -27.22 -23.65
N TYR A 181 -27.56 -27.04 -22.75
CA TYR A 181 -27.39 -27.30 -21.33
C TYR A 181 -27.85 -28.72 -21.00
N ASP A 182 -26.88 -29.60 -20.71
CA ASP A 182 -27.07 -31.04 -20.47
C ASP A 182 -27.93 -31.74 -21.54
N ALA A 183 -27.27 -32.32 -22.54
CA ALA A 183 -27.87 -32.95 -23.73
C ALA A 183 -28.76 -34.18 -23.44
N THR A 184 -29.00 -34.54 -22.17
CA THR A 184 -29.73 -35.74 -21.75
C THR A 184 -31.20 -35.51 -21.38
N GLN A 185 -31.73 -34.27 -21.39
CA GLN A 185 -33.13 -33.98 -21.06
C GLN A 185 -33.81 -32.99 -22.01
N SER A 186 -35.09 -33.21 -22.30
CA SER A 186 -35.93 -32.28 -23.08
C SER A 186 -36.07 -30.94 -22.35
N SER A 187 -35.53 -29.90 -22.98
CA SER A 187 -35.07 -28.66 -22.37
C SER A 187 -36.14 -27.58 -22.10
N ALA A 188 -37.41 -27.95 -21.88
CA ALA A 188 -38.52 -26.98 -21.81
C ALA A 188 -39.42 -27.09 -20.56
N GLU A 189 -39.17 -28.03 -19.64
CA GLU A 189 -39.97 -28.21 -18.43
C GLU A 189 -39.47 -27.31 -17.28
N GLU A 190 -40.40 -26.85 -16.43
CA GLU A 190 -40.10 -26.00 -15.26
C GLU A 190 -39.09 -26.66 -14.29
N ASP A 191 -39.06 -27.99 -14.25
CA ASP A 191 -38.17 -28.82 -13.42
C ASP A 191 -36.92 -29.32 -14.18
N SER A 192 -36.59 -28.76 -15.36
CA SER A 192 -35.33 -29.09 -16.05
C SER A 192 -34.10 -28.58 -15.27
N LYS A 193 -32.97 -29.29 -15.38
CA LYS A 193 -31.69 -28.87 -14.74
C LYS A 193 -31.32 -27.42 -15.10
N PHE A 194 -31.56 -27.01 -16.35
CA PHE A 194 -31.36 -25.64 -16.81
C PHE A 194 -32.25 -24.65 -16.06
N SER A 195 -33.55 -24.91 -15.95
CA SER A 195 -34.48 -24.02 -15.21
C SER A 195 -34.07 -23.91 -13.73
N ILE A 196 -33.74 -25.03 -13.11
CA ILE A 196 -33.41 -25.11 -11.68
C ILE A 196 -32.11 -24.37 -11.37
N ILE A 197 -31.00 -24.63 -12.10
CA ILE A 197 -29.72 -23.97 -11.83
C ILE A 197 -29.83 -22.45 -12.01
N ASN A 198 -30.54 -22.00 -13.06
CA ASN A 198 -30.77 -20.59 -13.31
C ASN A 198 -31.70 -19.98 -12.25
N THR A 199 -32.50 -20.79 -11.55
CA THR A 199 -33.31 -20.35 -10.40
C THR A 199 -32.48 -20.30 -9.11
N ILE A 200 -31.47 -21.15 -8.94
CA ILE A 200 -30.60 -21.16 -7.76
C ILE A 200 -29.60 -20.00 -7.78
N LEU A 201 -28.94 -19.77 -8.91
CA LEU A 201 -27.81 -18.83 -8.98
C LEU A 201 -28.24 -17.37 -8.74
N ARG A 202 -27.39 -16.60 -8.09
CA ARG A 202 -27.56 -15.17 -7.80
C ARG A 202 -26.28 -14.41 -8.18
N LYS A 203 -26.41 -13.09 -8.30
CA LYS A 203 -25.25 -12.18 -8.37
C LYS A 203 -24.41 -12.39 -7.10
N GLY A 204 -23.10 -12.49 -7.25
CA GLY A 204 -22.14 -12.72 -6.17
C GLY A 204 -21.69 -14.16 -6.02
N ASP A 205 -22.46 -15.16 -6.47
CA ASP A 205 -22.07 -16.57 -6.36
C ASP A 205 -20.74 -16.84 -7.10
N ILE A 206 -19.90 -17.70 -6.55
CA ILE A 206 -18.78 -18.31 -7.28
C ILE A 206 -19.30 -19.55 -8.00
N VAL A 207 -19.04 -19.62 -9.30
CA VAL A 207 -19.48 -20.74 -10.14
C VAL A 207 -18.35 -21.30 -10.97
N GLY A 208 -18.41 -22.60 -11.20
CA GLY A 208 -17.63 -23.33 -12.19
C GLY A 208 -18.51 -23.58 -13.41
N VAL A 209 -17.92 -23.50 -14.59
CA VAL A 209 -18.62 -23.63 -15.87
C VAL A 209 -17.86 -24.62 -16.73
N ARG A 210 -18.54 -25.69 -17.16
CA ARG A 210 -18.04 -26.61 -18.19
C ARG A 210 -18.84 -26.37 -19.46
N GLY A 211 -18.17 -26.05 -20.54
CA GLY A 211 -18.83 -25.63 -21.77
C GLY A 211 -17.88 -25.50 -22.94
N PHE A 212 -18.34 -24.90 -24.02
CA PHE A 212 -17.54 -24.69 -25.22
C PHE A 212 -17.38 -23.20 -25.55
N PRO A 213 -16.25 -22.79 -26.15
CA PRO A 213 -16.03 -21.41 -26.59
C PRO A 213 -16.98 -21.00 -27.72
N ALA A 214 -17.44 -19.76 -27.67
CA ALA A 214 -18.25 -19.17 -28.71
C ALA A 214 -18.07 -17.65 -28.75
N LYS A 215 -18.50 -17.03 -29.84
CA LYS A 215 -18.72 -15.59 -29.89
C LYS A 215 -20.19 -15.32 -30.18
N SER A 216 -20.83 -14.47 -29.39
CA SER A 216 -22.22 -14.10 -29.63
C SER A 216 -22.39 -13.44 -31.00
N GLY A 217 -23.63 -13.34 -31.50
CA GLY A 217 -23.90 -12.62 -32.76
C GLY A 217 -23.50 -11.14 -32.73
N LYS A 218 -23.30 -10.56 -31.53
CA LYS A 218 -22.80 -9.19 -31.33
C LYS A 218 -21.27 -9.10 -31.19
N GLY A 219 -20.56 -10.22 -31.33
CA GLY A 219 -19.10 -10.26 -31.27
C GLY A 219 -18.49 -10.38 -29.86
N GLU A 220 -19.30 -10.52 -28.81
CA GLU A 220 -18.82 -10.73 -27.44
C GLU A 220 -18.36 -12.18 -27.24
N LEU A 221 -17.13 -12.38 -26.73
CA LEU A 221 -16.57 -13.70 -26.41
C LEU A 221 -17.30 -14.31 -25.21
N SER A 222 -17.73 -15.57 -25.35
CA SER A 222 -18.55 -16.25 -24.36
C SER A 222 -18.14 -17.72 -24.21
N ILE A 223 -18.44 -18.30 -23.05
CA ILE A 223 -18.56 -19.75 -22.90
C ILE A 223 -20.04 -20.14 -22.95
N VAL A 224 -20.37 -21.17 -23.71
CA VAL A 224 -21.71 -21.77 -23.74
C VAL A 224 -21.69 -23.00 -22.83
N PRO A 225 -22.38 -22.96 -21.68
CA PRO A 225 -22.29 -24.00 -20.67
C PRO A 225 -23.06 -25.25 -21.09
N LYS A 226 -22.40 -26.41 -20.96
CA LYS A 226 -23.08 -27.71 -20.84
C LYS A 226 -23.51 -27.96 -19.39
N GLU A 227 -22.75 -27.43 -18.43
CA GLU A 227 -23.05 -27.47 -17.00
C GLU A 227 -22.51 -26.23 -16.29
N ILE A 228 -23.27 -25.70 -15.32
CA ILE A 228 -22.80 -24.73 -14.33
C ILE A 228 -22.93 -25.36 -12.95
N THR A 229 -21.85 -25.30 -12.17
CA THR A 229 -21.78 -25.80 -10.80
C THR A 229 -21.65 -24.62 -9.85
N LEU A 230 -22.51 -24.55 -8.83
CA LEU A 230 -22.34 -23.61 -7.72
C LEU A 230 -21.15 -24.06 -6.85
N LEU A 231 -20.15 -23.20 -6.68
CA LEU A 231 -18.94 -23.50 -5.89
C LEU A 231 -18.95 -22.83 -4.52
N SER A 232 -19.52 -21.63 -4.43
CA SER A 232 -19.70 -20.93 -3.16
C SER A 232 -20.81 -19.88 -3.31
N PRO A 233 -21.97 -20.04 -2.63
CA PRO A 233 -23.03 -19.06 -2.70
C PRO A 233 -22.65 -17.74 -2.01
N CYS A 234 -23.09 -16.63 -2.59
CA CYS A 234 -23.07 -15.33 -1.92
C CYS A 234 -24.37 -15.16 -1.14
N LEU A 235 -24.24 -14.95 0.17
CA LEU A 235 -25.37 -14.86 1.08
C LEU A 235 -25.84 -13.42 1.32
N HIS A 236 -25.05 -12.42 0.94
CA HIS A 236 -25.36 -11.00 1.09
C HIS A 236 -25.59 -10.34 -0.26
N GLN A 237 -26.27 -9.20 -0.28
CA GLN A 237 -26.37 -8.42 -1.50
C GLN A 237 -25.02 -7.78 -1.81
N LEU A 238 -24.53 -7.97 -3.05
CA LEU A 238 -23.31 -7.27 -3.46
C LEU A 238 -23.56 -5.75 -3.52
N PRO A 239 -22.71 -4.93 -2.86
CA PRO A 239 -22.83 -3.49 -2.91
C PRO A 239 -22.75 -2.98 -4.35
N GLN A 240 -23.45 -1.88 -4.64
CA GLN A 240 -23.43 -1.23 -5.95
C GLN A 240 -22.54 0.01 -5.90
N LYS A 241 -21.91 0.33 -7.03
CA LYS A 241 -20.94 1.43 -7.12
C LYS A 241 -21.58 2.82 -6.96
N ILE A 242 -22.92 2.94 -7.01
CA ILE A 242 -23.73 4.10 -6.61
C ILE A 242 -25.16 3.58 -6.33
N SER A 243 -25.74 3.86 -5.16
CA SER A 243 -27.20 3.92 -5.01
C SER A 243 -27.60 4.92 -3.91
N TYR A 244 -28.60 5.76 -4.19
CA TYR A 244 -29.26 6.66 -3.24
C TYR A 244 -30.06 5.92 -2.14
N SER A 245 -29.90 4.60 -2.01
CA SER A 245 -30.58 3.78 -1.02
C SER A 245 -29.68 3.57 0.19
N GLU A 246 -30.14 4.03 1.34
CA GLU A 246 -29.50 3.83 2.64
C GLU A 246 -29.12 2.35 2.83
N GLY A 247 -27.82 2.08 3.02
CA GLY A 247 -27.32 0.77 3.47
C GLY A 247 -26.42 -0.03 2.50
N THR A 248 -26.52 0.17 1.17
CA THR A 248 -25.81 -0.67 0.18
C THR A 248 -24.75 0.04 -0.66
N SER A 249 -24.57 1.35 -0.50
CA SER A 249 -23.47 2.11 -1.10
C SER A 249 -22.18 2.00 -0.26
N LEU A 250 -21.05 1.81 -0.94
CA LEU A 250 -19.69 1.81 -0.38
C LEU A 250 -18.95 3.15 -0.60
N ASP A 251 -19.64 4.25 -0.88
CA ASP A 251 -18.96 5.56 -1.02
C ASP A 251 -18.38 6.05 0.32
N ASP A 252 -18.90 5.55 1.44
CA ASP A 252 -18.39 5.80 2.79
C ASP A 252 -17.01 5.16 2.98
N ILE A 253 -16.00 6.03 3.08
CA ILE A 253 -14.59 5.70 3.29
C ILE A 253 -14.39 4.79 4.50
N GLU A 254 -15.11 5.01 5.60
CA GLU A 254 -14.97 4.19 6.80
C GLU A 254 -15.49 2.76 6.57
N LYS A 255 -16.63 2.63 5.87
CA LYS A 255 -17.17 1.31 5.49
C LYS A 255 -16.22 0.55 4.57
N ARG A 256 -15.56 1.24 3.64
CA ARG A 256 -14.54 0.66 2.74
C ARG A 256 -13.36 0.11 3.53
N TYR A 257 -12.83 0.88 4.47
CA TYR A 257 -11.70 0.45 5.30
C TYR A 257 -12.03 -0.73 6.21
N ARG A 258 -13.23 -0.75 6.81
CA ARG A 258 -13.69 -1.88 7.65
C ARG A 258 -13.98 -3.13 6.83
N ASN A 259 -14.47 -2.96 5.60
CA ASN A 259 -14.89 -4.06 4.74
C ASN A 259 -14.06 -4.11 3.46
N ARG A 260 -12.74 -4.22 3.60
CA ARG A 260 -11.82 -4.19 2.44
C ARG A 260 -12.15 -5.22 1.36
N HIS A 261 -12.68 -6.37 1.76
CA HIS A 261 -13.15 -7.39 0.81
C HIS A 261 -14.32 -6.90 -0.05
N LEU A 262 -15.25 -6.09 0.49
CA LEU A 262 -16.33 -5.47 -0.28
C LEU A 262 -15.82 -4.30 -1.14
N ASP A 263 -14.83 -3.54 -0.64
CA ASP A 263 -14.14 -2.50 -1.41
C ASP A 263 -13.45 -3.11 -2.65
N LEU A 264 -12.74 -4.24 -2.49
CA LEU A 264 -12.15 -4.99 -3.59
C LEU A 264 -13.18 -5.56 -4.59
N LEU A 265 -14.42 -5.81 -4.15
CA LEU A 265 -15.48 -6.26 -5.05
C LEU A 265 -16.01 -5.11 -5.92
N THR A 266 -16.07 -3.90 -5.37
CA THR A 266 -16.70 -2.72 -5.98
C THR A 266 -15.71 -1.82 -6.72
N ASN A 267 -14.55 -1.58 -6.12
CA ASN A 267 -13.48 -0.68 -6.58
C ASN A 267 -12.21 -1.47 -6.96
N HIS A 268 -12.41 -2.65 -7.59
CA HIS A 268 -11.33 -3.62 -7.83
C HIS A 268 -10.10 -3.00 -8.51
N ASP A 269 -10.26 -2.38 -9.68
CA ASP A 269 -9.12 -1.97 -10.50
C ASP A 269 -8.24 -0.92 -9.80
N GLU A 270 -8.85 0.11 -9.21
CA GLU A 270 -8.15 1.17 -8.49
C GLU A 270 -7.38 0.61 -7.30
N LEU A 271 -8.08 -0.12 -6.42
CA LEU A 271 -7.51 -0.65 -5.19
C LEU A 271 -6.45 -1.74 -5.49
N TYR A 272 -6.71 -2.61 -6.48
CA TYR A 272 -5.77 -3.64 -6.89
C TYR A 272 -4.47 -3.04 -7.43
N ASN A 273 -4.55 -1.96 -8.22
CA ASN A 273 -3.37 -1.28 -8.74
C ASN A 273 -2.51 -0.63 -7.64
N VAL A 274 -3.13 -0.11 -6.58
CA VAL A 274 -2.41 0.40 -5.39
C VAL A 274 -1.59 -0.72 -4.74
N PHE A 275 -2.22 -1.87 -4.47
CA PHE A 275 -1.52 -2.98 -3.81
C PHE A 275 -0.56 -3.75 -4.72
N LEU A 276 -0.80 -3.76 -6.03
CA LEU A 276 0.18 -4.23 -7.01
C LEU A 276 1.42 -3.32 -7.00
N THR A 277 1.23 -1.99 -6.98
CA THR A 277 2.32 -1.02 -6.85
C THR A 277 3.09 -1.22 -5.55
N ARG A 278 2.40 -1.45 -4.42
CA ARG A 278 3.02 -1.81 -3.13
C ARG A 278 3.90 -3.05 -3.25
N SER A 279 3.37 -4.14 -3.81
CA SER A 279 4.10 -5.40 -3.98
C SER A 279 5.35 -5.24 -4.85
N LYS A 280 5.21 -4.54 -5.98
CA LYS A 280 6.34 -4.23 -6.88
C LYS A 280 7.40 -3.35 -6.22
N THR A 281 6.98 -2.34 -5.45
CA THR A 281 7.90 -1.44 -4.73
C THR A 281 8.71 -2.20 -3.70
N ILE A 282 8.07 -3.04 -2.89
CA ILE A 282 8.76 -3.88 -1.90
C ILE A 282 9.75 -4.83 -2.58
N SER A 283 9.34 -5.46 -3.69
CA SER A 283 10.21 -6.34 -4.48
C SER A 283 11.41 -5.59 -5.06
N PHE A 284 11.19 -4.38 -5.57
CA PHE A 284 12.25 -3.51 -6.08
C PHE A 284 13.25 -3.16 -4.97
N ILE A 285 12.79 -2.74 -3.79
CA ILE A 285 13.67 -2.39 -2.65
C ILE A 285 14.56 -3.58 -2.28
N ARG A 286 13.99 -4.78 -2.14
CA ARG A 286 14.78 -5.99 -1.85
C ARG A 286 15.84 -6.26 -2.92
N ASN A 287 15.46 -6.18 -4.19
CA ASN A 287 16.38 -6.41 -5.31
C ASN A 287 17.47 -5.33 -5.38
N PHE A 288 17.13 -4.08 -5.07
CA PHE A 288 18.07 -2.95 -5.07
C PHE A 288 19.19 -3.17 -4.05
N PHE A 289 18.85 -3.55 -2.82
CA PHE A 289 19.83 -3.84 -1.76
C PHE A 289 20.58 -5.16 -2.01
N SER A 290 19.88 -6.23 -2.37
CA SER A 290 20.49 -7.55 -2.63
C SER A 290 21.52 -7.50 -3.77
N SER A 291 21.21 -6.78 -4.86
CA SER A 291 22.15 -6.60 -5.98
C SER A 291 23.40 -5.78 -5.61
N ARG A 292 23.37 -5.06 -4.49
CA ARG A 292 24.50 -4.29 -3.92
C ARG A 292 25.21 -5.03 -2.78
N GLY A 293 24.92 -6.32 -2.61
CA GLY A 293 25.58 -7.17 -1.61
C GLY A 293 25.12 -6.94 -0.18
N PHE A 294 23.97 -6.30 0.04
CA PHE A 294 23.35 -6.27 1.35
C PHE A 294 22.68 -7.62 1.66
N LEU A 295 22.79 -8.05 2.91
CA LEU A 295 22.10 -9.22 3.44
C LEU A 295 20.76 -8.80 4.05
N GLU A 296 19.65 -9.41 3.59
CA GLU A 296 18.35 -9.28 4.26
C GLU A 296 18.39 -10.06 5.57
N VAL A 297 18.05 -9.41 6.68
CA VAL A 297 18.06 -10.00 8.04
C VAL A 297 16.74 -9.71 8.76
N GLU A 298 16.46 -10.46 9.82
CA GLU A 298 15.32 -10.23 10.71
C GLU A 298 15.83 -10.05 12.14
N THR A 299 15.47 -8.94 12.77
CA THR A 299 15.84 -8.62 14.15
C THR A 299 14.62 -8.72 15.09
N PRO A 300 14.79 -8.83 16.42
CA PRO A 300 13.67 -9.02 17.34
C PRO A 300 12.57 -7.96 17.19
N VAL A 301 11.32 -8.40 17.08
CA VAL A 301 10.13 -7.53 17.14
C VAL A 301 9.74 -7.21 18.59
N LEU A 302 10.03 -8.13 19.51
CA LEU A 302 9.79 -8.00 20.94
C LEU A 302 11.13 -7.91 21.67
N SER A 303 11.26 -6.92 22.55
CA SER A 303 12.47 -6.69 23.34
C SER A 303 12.14 -6.04 24.68
N GLU A 304 12.97 -6.22 25.71
CA GLU A 304 12.77 -5.57 27.03
C GLU A 304 12.84 -4.04 26.95
N LYS A 305 13.62 -3.53 26.00
CA LYS A 305 13.80 -2.10 25.71
C LYS A 305 13.44 -1.82 24.26
N SER A 306 12.88 -0.66 24.00
CA SER A 306 12.63 -0.15 22.64
C SER A 306 13.60 0.99 22.33
N GLY A 307 14.36 0.85 21.24
CA GLY A 307 15.37 1.82 20.81
C GLY A 307 15.33 2.08 19.29
N GLY A 308 16.25 2.91 18.79
CA GLY A 308 16.36 3.28 17.37
C GLY A 308 15.44 4.39 16.84
N ALA A 309 14.46 4.86 17.61
CA ALA A 309 13.67 6.06 17.24
C ALA A 309 13.14 6.77 18.49
N ASN A 310 12.77 8.05 18.39
CA ASN A 310 12.02 8.73 19.44
C ASN A 310 10.54 8.48 19.20
N ALA A 311 9.97 7.49 19.89
CA ALA A 311 8.57 7.08 19.74
C ALA A 311 8.11 6.32 20.98
N LYS A 312 6.83 6.47 21.34
CA LYS A 312 6.23 5.71 22.44
C LYS A 312 6.02 4.25 22.01
N PRO A 313 6.56 3.25 22.73
CA PRO A 313 6.38 1.84 22.37
C PRO A 313 4.99 1.32 22.77
N PHE A 314 4.59 0.20 22.17
CA PHE A 314 3.56 -0.67 22.73
C PHE A 314 4.18 -1.65 23.72
N GLU A 315 3.50 -1.89 24.83
CA GLU A 315 3.93 -2.82 25.88
C GLU A 315 3.07 -4.08 25.85
N THR A 316 3.68 -5.22 26.20
CA THR A 316 3.05 -6.53 26.31
C THR A 316 3.76 -7.37 27.37
N HIS A 317 3.26 -8.57 27.64
CA HIS A 317 3.77 -9.41 28.73
C HIS A 317 3.95 -10.87 28.28
N LEU A 318 5.13 -11.44 28.56
CA LEU A 318 5.45 -12.84 28.28
C LEU A 318 5.17 -13.72 29.51
N ASN A 319 3.99 -14.32 29.55
CA ASN A 319 3.51 -15.15 30.67
C ASN A 319 4.49 -16.27 31.10
N ALA A 320 5.23 -16.87 30.17
CA ALA A 320 6.09 -18.01 30.46
C ALA A 320 7.36 -17.63 31.25
N MET A 321 7.81 -16.38 31.14
CA MET A 321 8.99 -15.85 31.82
C MET A 321 8.65 -14.78 32.86
N ASP A 322 7.38 -14.36 32.92
CA ASP A 322 6.90 -13.27 33.78
C ASP A 322 7.71 -11.98 33.57
N ILE A 323 7.89 -11.61 32.29
CA ILE A 323 8.62 -10.39 31.88
C ILE A 323 7.77 -9.50 30.99
N ASP A 324 7.90 -8.19 31.18
CA ASP A 324 7.32 -7.20 30.30
C ASP A 324 8.21 -6.96 29.08
N LEU A 325 7.59 -6.86 27.91
CA LEU A 325 8.24 -6.67 26.63
C LEU A 325 7.63 -5.48 25.90
N LYS A 326 8.40 -4.91 24.98
CA LYS A 326 7.99 -3.81 24.11
C LYS A 326 8.05 -4.25 22.67
N LEU A 327 7.10 -3.78 21.87
CA LEU A 327 7.20 -3.89 20.41
C LEU A 327 8.22 -2.86 19.90
N ARG A 328 9.06 -3.28 18.94
CA ARG A 328 10.09 -2.42 18.37
C ARG A 328 9.51 -1.18 17.69
N ILE A 329 10.15 -0.03 17.92
CA ILE A 329 9.89 1.24 17.25
C ILE A 329 10.80 1.46 16.03
N ALA A 330 11.96 0.79 16.01
CA ALA A 330 12.92 0.67 14.91
C ALA A 330 13.85 -0.55 15.15
N PRO A 331 14.38 -1.21 14.10
CA PRO A 331 15.40 -2.26 14.20
C PRO A 331 16.85 -1.74 14.36
N GLU A 332 17.09 -0.43 14.24
CA GLU A 332 18.41 0.21 14.19
C GLU A 332 19.49 -0.35 15.15
N LEU A 333 19.20 -0.44 16.45
CA LEU A 333 20.21 -0.85 17.43
C LEU A 333 20.68 -2.29 17.21
N TYR A 334 19.81 -3.17 16.72
CA TYR A 334 20.18 -4.54 16.37
C TYR A 334 20.98 -4.60 15.07
N LEU A 335 20.58 -3.82 14.06
CA LEU A 335 21.28 -3.80 12.78
C LEU A 335 22.73 -3.29 12.94
N LYS A 336 22.95 -2.26 13.78
CA LYS A 336 24.31 -1.83 14.16
C LYS A 336 25.10 -2.92 14.87
N GLN A 337 24.48 -3.71 15.75
CA GLN A 337 25.15 -4.86 16.39
C GLN A 337 25.57 -5.94 15.39
N LEU A 338 24.80 -6.15 14.32
CA LEU A 338 25.20 -7.07 13.24
C LEU A 338 26.42 -6.54 12.47
N VAL A 339 26.50 -5.23 12.24
CA VAL A 339 27.68 -4.58 11.65
C VAL A 339 28.91 -4.74 12.55
N ILE A 340 28.76 -4.57 13.87
CA ILE A 340 29.82 -4.86 14.87
C ILE A 340 30.25 -6.34 14.77
N GLY A 341 29.31 -7.24 14.52
CA GLY A 341 29.56 -8.66 14.26
C GLY A 341 30.24 -8.99 12.92
N GLY A 342 30.55 -7.98 12.09
CA GLY A 342 31.23 -8.13 10.80
C GLY A 342 30.29 -8.30 9.60
N MET A 343 28.99 -8.07 9.76
CA MET A 343 28.06 -8.01 8.63
C MET A 343 28.06 -6.61 8.02
N ASP A 344 29.03 -6.32 7.15
CA ASP A 344 29.29 -4.98 6.61
C ASP A 344 28.11 -4.32 5.90
N ARG A 345 27.13 -5.09 5.40
CA ARG A 345 25.95 -4.57 4.70
C ARG A 345 24.73 -5.39 5.07
N VAL A 346 23.84 -4.81 5.88
CA VAL A 346 22.60 -5.45 6.31
C VAL A 346 21.42 -4.55 6.03
N PHE A 347 20.27 -5.15 5.70
CA PHE A 347 19.01 -4.43 5.64
C PHE A 347 17.87 -5.29 6.18
N GLU A 348 16.85 -4.63 6.71
CA GLU A 348 15.61 -5.28 7.14
C GLU A 348 14.42 -4.52 6.57
N LEU A 349 13.48 -5.25 5.97
CA LEU A 349 12.17 -4.72 5.53
C LEU A 349 11.08 -5.38 6.37
N GLY A 350 10.53 -4.63 7.32
CA GLY A 350 9.69 -5.21 8.37
C GLY A 350 8.68 -4.23 8.96
N LYS A 351 7.83 -4.76 9.85
CA LYS A 351 6.92 -3.92 10.64
C LYS A 351 7.62 -3.31 11.84
N VAL A 352 7.26 -2.07 12.14
CA VAL A 352 7.57 -1.34 13.38
C VAL A 352 6.26 -0.79 13.96
N PHE A 353 6.27 -0.52 15.25
CA PHE A 353 5.06 -0.22 16.02
C PHE A 353 5.28 1.03 16.87
N ARG A 354 4.41 2.04 16.74
CA ARG A 354 4.48 3.28 17.50
C ARG A 354 3.11 3.61 18.10
N ASN A 355 3.07 3.76 19.41
CA ASN A 355 1.87 4.02 20.19
C ASN A 355 1.60 5.53 20.25
N GLU A 356 1.31 6.09 19.07
CA GLU A 356 1.14 7.52 18.82
C GLU A 356 -0.27 7.83 18.28
N GLY A 357 -0.55 9.10 18.03
CA GLY A 357 -1.78 9.53 17.37
C GLY A 357 -1.89 8.98 15.94
N MET A 358 -3.12 8.70 15.50
CA MET A 358 -3.43 8.30 14.14
C MET A 358 -3.96 9.48 13.32
N ASP A 359 -3.39 9.71 12.14
CA ASP A 359 -3.84 10.74 11.19
C ASP A 359 -3.87 10.21 9.75
N THR A 360 -3.70 11.08 8.75
CA THR A 360 -3.64 10.70 7.33
C THR A 360 -2.30 10.08 6.92
N THR A 361 -1.26 10.20 7.72
CA THR A 361 0.12 9.73 7.42
C THR A 361 0.69 8.81 8.49
N HIS A 362 0.01 8.64 9.63
CA HIS A 362 0.42 7.81 10.77
C HIS A 362 -0.58 6.69 11.04
N ASN A 363 -0.07 5.46 11.07
CA ASN A 363 -0.79 4.25 11.48
C ASN A 363 0.05 3.53 12.56
N PRO A 364 -0.55 2.92 13.60
CA PRO A 364 0.21 2.44 14.76
C PRO A 364 1.20 1.31 14.44
N GLU A 365 0.93 0.55 13.38
CA GLU A 365 1.88 -0.34 12.74
C GLU A 365 2.14 0.13 11.31
N PHE A 366 3.40 0.16 10.90
CA PHE A 366 3.77 0.52 9.53
C PHE A 366 5.02 -0.25 9.10
N THR A 367 5.28 -0.28 7.79
CA THR A 367 6.43 -0.94 7.20
C THR A 367 7.55 0.06 6.99
N SER A 368 8.70 -0.21 7.59
CA SER A 368 9.95 0.48 7.28
C SER A 368 10.90 -0.46 6.52
N CYS A 369 11.84 0.13 5.80
CA CYS A 369 13.05 -0.55 5.39
C CYS A 369 14.24 0.23 5.94
N GLU A 370 15.11 -0.45 6.68
CA GLU A 370 16.34 0.12 7.21
C GLU A 370 17.55 -0.65 6.68
N ALA A 371 18.63 0.08 6.37
CA ALA A 371 19.85 -0.47 5.82
C ALA A 371 21.07 0.18 6.49
N TYR A 372 22.09 -0.62 6.78
CA TYR A 372 23.33 -0.19 7.40
C TYR A 372 24.52 -0.71 6.60
N GLN A 373 25.45 0.19 6.29
CA GLN A 373 26.62 -0.10 5.48
C GLN A 373 27.88 0.40 6.18
N ALA A 374 28.75 -0.54 6.54
CA ALA A 374 30.11 -0.26 7.01
C ALA A 374 30.92 0.48 5.94
N PHE A 375 31.79 1.36 6.42
CA PHE A 375 32.66 2.26 5.68
C PHE A 375 31.95 3.26 4.77
N ALA A 376 30.64 3.46 4.94
CA ALA A 376 29.88 4.51 4.28
C ALA A 376 29.66 5.70 5.23
N ASP A 377 29.46 6.89 4.66
CA ASP A 377 28.97 8.07 5.37
C ASP A 377 27.64 8.57 4.80
N TYR A 378 27.07 9.61 5.39
CA TYR A 378 25.81 10.20 4.94
C TYR A 378 25.80 10.68 3.47
N ASN A 379 26.95 11.00 2.86
CA ASN A 379 27.03 11.33 1.44
C ASN A 379 26.84 10.10 0.56
N ASP A 380 27.43 8.96 0.96
CA ASP A 380 27.20 7.68 0.31
C ASP A 380 25.72 7.29 0.41
N MET A 381 25.11 7.50 1.58
CA MET A 381 23.69 7.27 1.79
C MET A 381 22.82 8.20 0.93
N MET A 382 23.18 9.47 0.73
CA MET A 382 22.48 10.37 -0.20
C MET A 382 22.56 9.86 -1.64
N ASN A 383 23.76 9.46 -2.11
CA ASN A 383 23.95 8.94 -3.46
C ASN A 383 23.13 7.65 -3.69
N MET A 384 23.16 6.72 -2.73
CA MET A 384 22.35 5.49 -2.76
C MET A 384 20.85 5.81 -2.78
N THR A 385 20.42 6.82 -2.03
CA THR A 385 19.02 7.26 -1.99
C THR A 385 18.58 7.82 -3.36
N GLU A 386 19.37 8.69 -3.98
CA GLU A 386 19.08 9.22 -5.32
C GLU A 386 18.94 8.08 -6.35
N GLU A 387 19.88 7.12 -6.34
CA GLU A 387 19.85 5.95 -7.23
C GLU A 387 18.60 5.10 -7.02
N MET A 388 18.27 4.80 -5.76
CA MET A 388 17.12 3.96 -5.41
C MET A 388 15.81 4.61 -5.86
N PHE A 389 15.59 5.88 -5.51
CA PHE A 389 14.35 6.57 -5.84
C PHE A 389 14.18 6.78 -7.34
N ARG A 390 15.25 7.18 -8.06
CA ARG A 390 15.21 7.32 -9.52
C ARG A 390 14.90 5.98 -10.21
N GLY A 391 15.56 4.90 -9.77
CA GLY A 391 15.31 3.55 -10.29
C GLY A 391 13.90 3.06 -10.00
N LEU A 392 13.41 3.25 -8.77
CA LEU A 392 12.08 2.82 -8.34
C LEU A 392 10.99 3.52 -9.13
N VAL A 393 11.04 4.84 -9.24
CA VAL A 393 10.04 5.62 -9.97
C VAL A 393 10.03 5.20 -11.44
N THR A 394 11.21 5.01 -12.04
CA THR A 394 11.33 4.52 -13.43
C THR A 394 10.73 3.13 -13.60
N GLU A 395 10.99 2.18 -12.69
CA GLU A 395 10.44 0.82 -12.76
C GLU A 395 8.90 0.83 -12.63
N ILE A 396 8.36 1.63 -11.72
CA ILE A 396 6.92 1.65 -11.43
C ILE A 396 6.14 2.46 -12.47
N LYS A 397 6.69 3.57 -12.97
CA LYS A 397 5.99 4.53 -13.84
C LYS A 397 6.45 4.49 -15.30
N GLY A 398 7.55 3.80 -15.60
CA GLY A 398 8.18 3.80 -16.93
C GLY A 398 8.96 5.09 -17.25
N SER A 399 9.08 6.01 -16.30
CA SER A 399 9.71 7.32 -16.45
C SER A 399 10.25 7.79 -15.08
N PRO A 400 11.34 8.57 -15.02
CA PRO A 400 11.80 9.20 -13.77
C PRO A 400 10.94 10.40 -13.34
N ILE A 401 9.87 10.71 -14.07
CA ILE A 401 8.93 11.80 -13.74
C ILE A 401 7.67 11.20 -13.13
N LEU A 402 7.30 11.67 -11.94
CA LEU A 402 6.09 11.28 -11.22
C LEU A 402 5.12 12.46 -11.21
N HIS A 403 3.86 12.24 -11.62
CA HIS A 403 2.80 13.21 -11.43
C HIS A 403 2.08 12.97 -10.10
N VAL A 404 2.04 13.96 -9.22
CA VAL A 404 1.37 13.89 -7.92
C VAL A 404 0.22 14.86 -7.84
N ASP A 405 -0.98 14.33 -7.59
CA ASP A 405 -2.22 15.09 -7.55
C ASP A 405 -2.17 16.23 -6.54
N GLY A 406 -2.43 17.46 -7.00
CA GLY A 406 -2.38 18.67 -6.18
C GLY A 406 -0.98 19.25 -5.95
N ILE A 407 0.08 18.57 -6.41
CA ILE A 407 1.47 19.04 -6.33
C ILE A 407 2.01 19.35 -7.73
N GLY A 408 1.81 18.45 -8.70
CA GLY A 408 2.32 18.57 -10.07
C GLY A 408 3.39 17.54 -10.40
N GLU A 409 4.30 17.89 -11.30
CA GLU A 409 5.39 16.99 -11.73
C GLU A 409 6.57 17.02 -10.76
N ILE A 410 7.02 15.84 -10.34
CA ILE A 410 8.21 15.60 -9.52
C ILE A 410 9.23 14.85 -10.38
N ASP A 411 10.40 15.44 -10.56
CA ASP A 411 11.43 14.97 -11.49
C ASP A 411 12.60 14.35 -10.74
N PHE A 412 12.69 13.02 -10.77
CA PHE A 412 13.75 12.24 -10.12
C PHE A 412 15.00 12.09 -11.01
N SER A 413 14.99 12.61 -12.24
CA SER A 413 16.14 12.52 -13.14
C SER A 413 17.27 13.48 -12.76
N LYS A 414 16.94 14.56 -12.05
CA LYS A 414 17.89 15.58 -11.58
C LYS A 414 18.57 15.14 -10.27
N PRO A 415 19.76 15.69 -9.96
CA PRO A 415 20.31 15.62 -8.61
C PRO A 415 19.33 16.24 -7.61
N PHE A 416 19.20 15.63 -6.43
CA PHE A 416 18.26 16.12 -5.42
C PHE A 416 18.82 17.39 -4.77
N ARG A 417 17.94 18.35 -4.46
CA ARG A 417 18.36 19.62 -3.85
C ARG A 417 18.94 19.34 -2.47
N ARG A 418 20.08 19.95 -2.13
CA ARG A 418 20.70 19.84 -0.80
C ARG A 418 20.52 21.14 -0.04
N ILE A 419 19.94 21.06 1.14
CA ILE A 419 19.54 22.21 1.98
C ILE A 419 20.14 22.00 3.36
N SER A 420 20.96 22.94 3.84
CA SER A 420 21.47 22.92 5.21
C SER A 420 20.38 23.40 6.17
N PHE A 421 20.11 22.62 7.23
CA PHE A 421 19.02 22.85 8.19
C PHE A 421 19.06 24.27 8.77
N VAL A 422 20.19 24.63 9.39
CA VAL A 422 20.38 25.91 10.09
C VAL A 422 20.39 27.06 9.08
N ASP A 423 21.17 26.92 8.00
CA ASP A 423 21.32 28.00 7.01
C ASP A 423 19.99 28.32 6.33
N ALA A 424 19.15 27.31 6.09
CA ALA A 424 17.83 27.51 5.48
C ALA A 424 16.88 28.28 6.40
N ILE A 425 16.88 28.00 7.70
CA ILE A 425 16.08 28.77 8.66
C ILE A 425 16.59 30.21 8.73
N GLU A 426 17.91 30.42 8.86
CA GLU A 426 18.53 31.74 8.94
C GLU A 426 18.22 32.62 7.71
N GLN A 427 18.18 32.02 6.52
CA GLN A 427 17.77 32.71 5.29
C GLN A 427 16.32 33.18 5.34
N HIS A 428 15.40 32.43 5.97
CA HIS A 428 14.00 32.82 6.07
C HIS A 428 13.77 33.89 7.13
N ILE A 429 14.42 33.77 8.28
CA ILE A 429 14.28 34.74 9.39
C ILE A 429 15.16 35.98 9.20
N GLN A 430 16.07 35.97 8.22
CA GLN A 430 17.00 37.06 7.89
C GLN A 430 17.88 37.49 9.07
N GLN A 431 18.24 36.53 9.93
CA GLN A 431 19.13 36.72 11.08
C GLN A 431 19.80 35.40 11.45
N LYS A 432 20.90 35.48 12.21
CA LYS A 432 21.58 34.29 12.74
C LYS A 432 20.77 33.65 13.87
N LEU A 433 20.76 32.32 13.89
CA LEU A 433 20.16 31.57 15.00
C LEU A 433 21.03 31.72 16.26
N PRO A 434 20.43 31.73 17.47
CA PRO A 434 21.19 31.78 18.71
C PRO A 434 22.13 30.58 18.84
N ASP A 435 23.34 30.79 19.33
CA ASP A 435 24.28 29.70 19.62
C ASP A 435 23.68 28.75 20.68
N PRO A 436 23.68 27.41 20.48
CA PRO A 436 23.18 26.45 21.46
C PRO A 436 23.84 26.57 22.86
N SER A 437 25.05 27.10 22.94
CA SER A 437 25.79 27.31 24.20
C SER A 437 25.36 28.56 24.98
N ASP A 438 24.57 29.45 24.37
CA ASP A 438 24.03 30.65 25.03
C ASP A 438 22.90 30.27 25.99
N SER A 439 22.99 30.70 27.25
CA SER A 439 21.96 30.43 28.27
C SER A 439 20.60 31.02 27.92
N GLU A 440 20.56 32.06 27.08
CA GLU A 440 19.33 32.69 26.60
C GLU A 440 18.87 32.20 25.22
N ALA A 441 19.54 31.18 24.65
CA ALA A 441 19.26 30.67 23.32
C ALA A 441 17.79 30.27 23.14
N VAL A 442 17.24 29.54 24.11
CA VAL A 442 15.84 29.08 24.09
C VAL A 442 14.87 30.26 24.15
N HIS A 443 15.10 31.26 25.02
CA HIS A 443 14.25 32.45 25.10
C HIS A 443 14.29 33.28 23.81
N LYS A 444 15.46 33.38 23.18
CA LYS A 444 15.61 34.03 21.87
C LYS A 444 14.82 33.26 20.79
N LEU A 445 14.94 31.94 20.73
CA LEU A 445 14.16 31.11 19.79
C LEU A 445 12.65 31.24 20.02
N ILE A 446 12.18 31.27 21.27
CA ILE A 446 10.77 31.52 21.60
C ILE A 446 10.32 32.87 21.01
N THR A 447 11.15 33.89 21.14
CA THR A 447 10.86 35.23 20.60
C THR A 447 10.77 35.20 19.08
N ILE A 448 11.64 34.45 18.40
CA ILE A 448 11.61 34.23 16.95
C ILE A 448 10.29 33.53 16.57
N CYS A 449 9.95 32.41 17.21
CA CYS A 449 8.70 31.69 16.94
C CYS A 449 7.47 32.58 17.12
N LYS A 450 7.41 33.37 18.21
CA LYS A 450 6.33 34.34 18.45
C LYS A 450 6.26 35.42 17.38
N THR A 451 7.40 35.95 16.96
CA THR A 451 7.50 36.99 15.90
C THR A 451 6.94 36.48 14.57
N HIS A 452 7.26 35.24 14.23
CA HIS A 452 6.80 34.60 13.00
C HIS A 452 5.46 33.86 13.16
N LYS A 453 4.79 33.96 14.32
CA LYS A 453 3.50 33.33 14.62
C LYS A 453 3.49 31.81 14.45
N ILE A 454 4.60 31.17 14.80
CA ILE A 454 4.78 29.72 14.74
C ILE A 454 4.25 29.10 16.03
N PRO A 455 3.26 28.19 15.97
CA PRO A 455 2.72 27.54 17.16
C PRO A 455 3.73 26.55 17.75
N PHE A 456 3.81 26.49 19.07
CA PHE A 456 4.63 25.52 19.81
C PHE A 456 4.00 25.23 21.18
N THR A 457 4.27 24.04 21.74
CA THR A 457 3.75 23.60 23.03
C THR A 457 4.66 24.07 24.16
N ALA A 458 4.15 24.86 25.10
CA ALA A 458 4.92 25.44 26.21
C ALA A 458 5.60 24.40 27.11
N GLU A 459 5.02 23.20 27.22
CA GLU A 459 5.52 22.10 28.07
C GLU A 459 6.68 21.32 27.44
N LYS A 460 6.89 21.42 26.11
CA LYS A 460 7.94 20.70 25.36
C LYS A 460 9.06 21.63 24.85
N VAL A 461 9.20 22.83 25.41
CA VAL A 461 10.10 23.85 24.87
C VAL A 461 11.57 23.53 25.16
N ASN A 462 12.27 23.10 24.12
CA ASN A 462 13.74 23.00 24.10
C ASN A 462 14.30 23.52 22.77
N TYR A 463 15.62 23.67 22.70
CA TYR A 463 16.31 24.25 21.54
C TYR A 463 15.99 23.48 20.24
N GLY A 464 16.20 22.16 20.23
CA GLY A 464 15.87 21.29 19.08
C GLY A 464 14.41 21.37 18.66
N TYR A 465 13.46 21.29 19.60
CA TYR A 465 12.02 21.35 19.31
C TYR A 465 11.60 22.66 18.63
N LEU A 466 12.15 23.80 19.06
CA LEU A 466 11.85 25.09 18.42
C LEU A 466 12.45 25.18 17.02
N LEU A 467 13.64 24.62 16.82
CA LEU A 467 14.26 24.52 15.49
C LEU A 467 13.45 23.65 14.53
N ASP A 468 12.96 22.50 14.99
CA ASP A 468 12.02 21.64 14.24
C ASP A 468 10.77 22.42 13.81
N LYS A 469 10.17 23.21 14.71
CA LYS A 469 9.00 24.04 14.37
C LYS A 469 9.30 25.13 13.36
N LEU A 470 10.49 25.74 13.42
CA LEU A 470 10.94 26.73 12.44
C LEU A 470 11.15 26.07 11.06
N LEU A 471 11.81 24.91 11.02
CA LEU A 471 12.02 24.15 9.79
C LEU A 471 10.68 23.75 9.14
N GLY A 472 9.78 23.16 9.92
CA GLY A 472 8.47 22.71 9.43
C GLY A 472 7.58 23.84 8.93
N HIS A 473 7.77 25.06 9.44
CA HIS A 473 7.06 26.23 8.97
C HIS A 473 7.66 26.81 7.68
N PHE A 474 8.99 26.95 7.62
CA PHE A 474 9.66 27.69 6.54
C PHE A 474 10.16 26.81 5.40
N VAL A 475 10.73 25.64 5.69
CA VAL A 475 11.56 24.89 4.74
C VAL A 475 10.80 23.69 4.16
N GLU A 476 10.11 22.90 5.00
CA GLU A 476 9.37 21.71 4.53
C GLU A 476 8.34 22.01 3.42
N PRO A 477 7.55 23.10 3.48
CA PRO A 477 6.58 23.43 2.42
C PRO A 477 7.22 23.73 1.05
N GLU A 478 8.49 24.14 1.03
CA GLU A 478 9.23 24.41 -0.21
C GLU A 478 9.79 23.15 -0.87
N CYS A 479 9.85 22.03 -0.14
CA CYS A 479 10.43 20.76 -0.58
C CYS A 479 9.47 19.96 -1.48
N VAL A 480 9.05 20.58 -2.59
CA VAL A 480 8.19 19.95 -3.60
C VAL A 480 8.96 18.91 -4.41
N GLN A 481 10.09 19.31 -5.01
CA GLN A 481 11.03 18.38 -5.65
C GLN A 481 11.83 17.61 -4.59
N PRO A 482 12.40 16.44 -4.93
CA PRO A 482 13.21 15.68 -3.99
C PRO A 482 14.34 16.55 -3.43
N SER A 483 14.31 16.74 -2.11
CA SER A 483 15.19 17.66 -1.40
C SER A 483 15.72 17.01 -0.12
N PHE A 484 17.03 16.94 0.01
CA PHE A 484 17.71 16.57 1.24
C PHE A 484 17.81 17.80 2.15
N ILE A 485 17.15 17.75 3.30
CA ILE A 485 17.46 18.63 4.43
C ILE A 485 18.59 17.96 5.20
N MET A 486 19.71 18.63 5.38
CA MET A 486 20.96 18.07 5.88
C MET A 486 21.43 18.81 7.13
N ASP A 487 22.42 18.23 7.81
CA ASP A 487 23.18 18.89 8.87
C ASP A 487 22.29 19.24 10.08
N HIS A 488 21.53 18.24 10.55
CA HIS A 488 20.59 18.42 11.66
C HIS A 488 21.33 18.69 12.99
N PRO A 489 20.75 19.49 13.89
CA PRO A 489 21.25 19.65 15.26
C PRO A 489 21.35 18.33 16.02
N VAL A 490 22.35 18.20 16.89
CA VAL A 490 22.55 17.02 17.77
C VAL A 490 21.34 16.76 18.67
N ASP A 491 20.68 17.82 19.14
CA ASP A 491 19.49 17.71 20.00
C ASP A 491 18.35 16.91 19.37
N LEU A 492 18.26 16.92 18.04
CA LEU A 492 17.26 16.19 17.26
C LEU A 492 17.76 14.81 16.81
N SER A 493 19.03 14.49 17.02
CA SER A 493 19.75 13.42 16.33
C SER A 493 20.62 12.60 17.30
N PRO A 494 20.02 11.95 18.31
CA PRO A 494 20.77 11.33 19.41
C PRO A 494 21.67 10.16 18.99
N LEU A 495 21.44 9.57 17.82
CA LEU A 495 22.19 8.42 17.27
C LEU A 495 23.10 8.81 16.10
N SER A 496 23.05 10.06 15.64
CA SER A 496 23.79 10.53 14.45
C SER A 496 25.13 11.12 14.84
N LYS A 497 26.19 10.78 14.10
CA LYS A 497 27.55 11.26 14.37
C LYS A 497 27.66 12.77 14.19
N SER A 498 28.45 13.41 15.06
CA SER A 498 28.79 14.83 14.97
C SER A 498 29.45 15.18 13.63
N HIS A 499 29.14 16.36 13.11
CA HIS A 499 29.57 16.80 11.78
C HIS A 499 31.07 17.11 11.75
N ARG A 500 31.80 16.52 10.79
CA ARG A 500 33.28 16.60 10.75
C ARG A 500 33.86 18.03 10.65
N ASN A 501 33.13 18.96 10.02
CA ASN A 501 33.59 20.34 9.75
C ASN A 501 32.73 21.48 10.34
N LYS A 502 31.67 21.19 11.11
CA LYS A 502 30.68 22.22 11.56
C LYS A 502 30.53 22.29 13.08
N GLY A 503 31.48 21.70 13.81
CA GLY A 503 31.46 21.63 15.27
C GLY A 503 30.58 20.49 15.81
N GLN A 504 30.56 20.36 17.13
CA GLN A 504 29.93 19.23 17.82
C GLN A 504 28.40 19.36 18.02
N ASN A 505 27.80 20.49 17.65
CA ASN A 505 26.35 20.72 17.83
C ASN A 505 25.51 20.34 16.60
N ILE A 506 26.16 19.97 15.50
CA ILE A 506 25.56 19.60 14.22
C ILE A 506 25.95 18.16 13.90
N THR A 507 25.10 17.41 13.21
CA THR A 507 25.32 16.00 12.86
C THR A 507 25.37 15.77 11.35
N GLU A 508 26.02 14.69 10.93
CA GLU A 508 25.97 14.20 9.55
C GLU A 508 24.68 13.42 9.31
N ARG A 509 23.55 14.13 9.31
CA ARG A 509 22.21 13.56 9.10
C ARG A 509 21.50 14.27 7.96
N PHE A 510 20.76 13.52 7.17
CA PHE A 510 19.79 14.07 6.24
C PHE A 510 18.42 13.42 6.36
N GLU A 511 17.41 14.20 5.98
CA GLU A 511 16.06 13.73 5.72
C GLU A 511 15.71 14.07 4.28
N LEU A 512 15.08 13.13 3.57
CA LEU A 512 14.58 13.34 2.21
C LEU A 512 13.10 13.72 2.26
N PHE A 513 12.81 14.92 1.76
CA PHE A 513 11.47 15.42 1.56
C PHE A 513 11.09 15.35 0.07
N ILE A 514 9.89 14.83 -0.21
CA ILE A 514 9.30 14.81 -1.54
C ILE A 514 7.83 15.21 -1.43
N GLY A 515 7.37 16.17 -2.24
CA GLY A 515 6.00 16.65 -2.16
C GLY A 515 5.65 17.17 -0.77
N THR A 516 6.57 17.91 -0.15
CA THR A 516 6.46 18.51 1.20
C THR A 516 6.30 17.51 2.35
N LYS A 517 6.70 16.24 2.15
CA LYS A 517 6.62 15.18 3.17
C LYS A 517 7.94 14.46 3.30
N GLU A 518 8.33 14.20 4.55
CA GLU A 518 9.47 13.36 4.89
C GLU A 518 9.20 11.90 4.49
N ILE A 519 10.11 11.34 3.70
CA ILE A 519 10.03 9.96 3.18
C ILE A 519 11.14 9.07 3.75
N CYS A 520 12.32 9.63 3.98
CA CYS A 520 13.51 8.90 4.41
C CYS A 520 14.34 9.74 5.38
N ASN A 521 14.98 9.06 6.33
CA ASN A 521 15.93 9.62 7.29
C ASN A 521 17.21 8.76 7.28
N ALA A 522 18.37 9.39 7.36
CA ALA A 522 19.66 8.70 7.26
C ALA A 522 20.79 9.54 7.85
N TYR A 523 21.85 8.88 8.30
CA TYR A 523 23.00 9.56 8.90
C TYR A 523 24.27 8.71 8.90
N THR A 524 25.40 9.39 9.08
CA THR A 524 26.63 8.72 9.56
C THR A 524 26.37 8.28 11.01
N GLU A 525 26.57 7.00 11.30
CA GLU A 525 26.27 6.40 12.60
C GLU A 525 27.24 6.87 13.68
N LEU A 526 26.70 7.27 14.83
CA LEU A 526 27.53 7.50 16.01
C LEU A 526 28.11 6.16 16.49
N ASN A 527 29.44 6.08 16.46
CA ASN A 527 30.19 4.89 16.82
C ASN A 527 31.16 5.10 17.99
N ASP A 528 31.11 6.26 18.65
CA ASP A 528 31.79 6.52 19.91
C ASP A 528 30.89 6.08 21.08
N PRO A 529 31.27 5.04 21.86
CA PRO A 529 30.44 4.51 22.93
C PRO A 529 30.29 5.48 24.13
N GLU A 530 31.28 6.32 24.41
CA GLU A 530 31.20 7.29 25.52
C GLU A 530 30.24 8.42 25.16
N GLU A 531 30.39 8.96 23.94
CA GLU A 531 29.47 9.98 23.44
C GLU A 531 28.03 9.44 23.36
N GLN A 532 27.84 8.20 22.89
CA GLN A 532 26.52 7.60 22.79
C GLN A 532 25.86 7.44 24.17
N ARG A 533 26.62 7.03 25.20
CA ARG A 533 26.12 6.97 26.58
C ARG A 533 25.69 8.34 27.09
N ASP A 534 26.50 9.36 26.87
CA ASP A 534 26.17 10.71 27.32
C ASP A 534 24.92 11.26 26.63
N ARG A 535 24.72 10.94 25.35
CA ARG A 535 23.47 11.27 24.64
C ARG A 535 22.27 10.52 25.21
N PHE A 536 22.40 9.23 25.52
CA PHE A 536 21.31 8.49 26.17
C PHE A 536 21.00 9.00 27.58
N ARG A 537 22.00 9.39 28.38
CA ARG A 537 21.78 10.02 29.70
C ARG A 537 20.97 11.29 29.55
N LYS A 538 21.36 12.17 28.62
CA LYS A 538 20.63 13.42 28.33
C LYS A 538 19.19 13.18 27.86
N GLN A 539 18.92 12.10 27.13
CA GLN A 539 17.55 11.72 26.72
C GLN A 539 16.75 11.16 27.91
N GLN A 540 17.38 10.34 28.75
CA GLN A 540 16.76 9.79 29.96
C GLN A 540 16.33 10.89 30.95
N ASP A 541 17.16 11.91 31.14
CA ASP A 541 16.84 13.07 32.00
C ASP A 541 15.60 13.83 31.49
N LYS A 542 15.38 13.83 30.17
CA LYS A 542 14.22 14.45 29.51
C LYS A 542 12.95 13.59 29.54
N LYS A 543 13.04 12.30 29.92
CA LYS A 543 11.91 11.36 29.90
C LYS A 543 10.74 11.75 30.80
N SER A 544 11.01 12.51 31.88
CA SER A 544 9.95 13.08 32.73
C SER A 544 9.09 14.13 32.04
N GLN A 545 9.57 14.69 30.91
CA GLN A 545 8.93 15.75 30.12
C GLN A 545 8.55 15.28 28.71
N ASP A 546 9.13 14.16 28.24
CA ASP A 546 8.91 13.61 26.90
C ASP A 546 8.80 12.08 26.92
N ASP A 547 7.55 11.58 26.83
CA ASP A 547 7.21 10.15 26.78
C ASP A 547 7.86 9.40 25.59
N GLU A 548 8.33 10.13 24.57
CA GLU A 548 8.95 9.61 23.34
C GLU A 548 10.48 9.53 23.44
N ALA A 549 11.07 10.02 24.53
CA ALA A 549 12.53 10.03 24.70
C ALA A 549 13.12 8.61 24.82
N HIS A 550 14.31 8.45 24.22
CA HIS A 550 15.04 7.18 24.23
C HIS A 550 15.34 6.65 25.63
N GLU A 551 15.19 5.34 25.80
CA GLU A 551 15.62 4.64 27.00
C GLU A 551 17.12 4.35 26.96
N MET A 552 17.78 4.37 28.11
CA MET A 552 19.18 3.97 28.22
C MET A 552 19.36 2.49 27.86
N ASP A 553 20.10 2.22 26.79
CA ASP A 553 20.50 0.87 26.40
C ASP A 553 22.00 0.63 26.63
N GLU A 554 22.33 0.28 27.88
CA GLU A 554 23.72 -0.06 28.24
C GLU A 554 24.25 -1.30 27.51
N ALA A 555 23.37 -2.23 27.11
CA ALA A 555 23.80 -3.41 26.36
C ALA A 555 24.26 -3.01 24.95
N PHE A 556 23.53 -2.09 24.30
CA PHE A 556 23.95 -1.50 23.04
C PHE A 556 25.24 -0.67 23.16
N CYS A 557 25.36 0.18 24.20
CA CYS A 557 26.61 0.92 24.44
C CYS A 557 27.80 -0.02 24.64
N LYS A 558 27.62 -1.11 25.39
CA LYS A 558 28.65 -2.15 25.53
C LYS A 558 28.96 -2.85 24.21
N ALA A 559 27.98 -3.04 23.33
CA ALA A 559 28.24 -3.57 21.99
C ALA A 559 29.14 -2.61 21.19
N LEU A 560 28.87 -1.29 21.24
CA LEU A 560 29.70 -0.29 20.57
C LEU A 560 31.18 -0.32 21.03
N GLU A 561 31.44 -0.70 22.29
CA GLU A 561 32.81 -0.87 22.81
C GLU A 561 33.60 -2.00 22.12
N TYR A 562 32.93 -2.97 21.50
CA TYR A 562 33.60 -3.97 20.65
C TYR A 562 33.99 -3.43 19.27
N GLY A 563 33.60 -2.19 18.95
CA GLY A 563 34.00 -1.47 17.77
C GLY A 563 32.97 -1.55 16.64
N LEU A 564 32.11 -0.53 16.55
CA LEU A 564 31.33 -0.29 15.33
C LEU A 564 32.22 0.44 14.32
N PRO A 565 32.49 -0.13 13.12
CA PRO A 565 33.19 0.61 12.06
C PRO A 565 32.45 1.91 11.69
N PRO A 566 33.12 2.90 11.09
CA PRO A 566 32.43 4.03 10.47
C PRO A 566 31.31 3.49 9.58
N THR A 567 30.06 3.85 9.82
CA THR A 567 28.90 3.21 9.19
C THR A 567 27.92 4.29 8.77
N GLY A 568 27.25 4.10 7.62
CA GLY A 568 26.10 4.89 7.22
C GLY A 568 24.84 4.08 7.44
N GLY A 569 23.86 4.65 8.13
CA GLY A 569 22.53 4.06 8.30
C GLY A 569 21.48 4.87 7.55
N TRP A 570 20.42 4.16 7.17
CA TRP A 570 19.39 4.68 6.29
C TRP A 570 18.05 4.01 6.59
N GLY A 571 16.97 4.79 6.59
CA GLY A 571 15.62 4.31 6.79
C GLY A 571 14.61 4.98 5.88
N VAL A 572 13.63 4.22 5.37
CA VAL A 572 12.50 4.72 4.59
C VAL A 572 11.17 4.22 5.14
N GLY A 573 10.17 5.10 5.19
CA GLY A 573 8.78 4.73 5.44
C GLY A 573 8.14 4.19 4.16
N VAL A 574 8.00 2.86 4.05
CA VAL A 574 7.48 2.22 2.82
C VAL A 574 6.04 2.66 2.55
N ASP A 575 5.20 2.81 3.57
CA ASP A 575 3.81 3.24 3.39
C ASP A 575 3.69 4.65 2.80
N ARG A 576 4.47 5.62 3.31
CA ARG A 576 4.51 6.99 2.74
C ARG A 576 5.03 6.97 1.31
N LEU A 577 6.01 6.12 1.01
CA LEU A 577 6.50 5.92 -0.35
C LEU A 577 5.40 5.36 -1.28
N ILE A 578 4.57 4.41 -0.83
CA ILE A 578 3.43 3.92 -1.63
C ILE A 578 2.38 5.00 -1.81
N MET A 579 2.08 5.82 -0.79
CA MET A 579 1.15 6.94 -0.90
C MET A 579 1.58 7.89 -2.03
N LEU A 580 2.87 8.26 -2.04
CA LEU A 580 3.47 9.10 -3.08
C LEU A 580 3.36 8.45 -4.46
N LEU A 581 3.72 7.17 -4.59
CA LEU A 581 3.70 6.47 -5.89
C LEU A 581 2.29 6.21 -6.42
N THR A 582 1.27 6.23 -5.57
CA THR A 582 -0.11 5.90 -5.96
C THR A 582 -1.07 7.09 -5.87
N ASN A 583 -0.59 8.31 -5.60
CA ASN A 583 -1.38 9.53 -5.42
C ASN A 583 -2.45 9.41 -4.32
N ASN A 584 -2.19 8.59 -3.30
CA ASN A 584 -3.10 8.44 -2.17
C ASN A 584 -2.75 9.44 -1.06
N LYS A 585 -3.75 10.19 -0.59
CA LYS A 585 -3.58 11.21 0.45
C LYS A 585 -3.61 10.65 1.88
N SER A 586 -4.13 9.43 2.05
CA SER A 586 -4.26 8.78 3.34
C SER A 586 -3.54 7.44 3.35
N ILE A 587 -2.77 7.18 4.40
CA ILE A 587 -2.06 5.92 4.65
C ILE A 587 -3.04 4.73 4.68
N ARG A 588 -4.30 4.98 5.04
CA ARG A 588 -5.36 3.96 5.08
C ARG A 588 -5.74 3.44 3.70
N ASP A 589 -5.42 4.16 2.63
CA ASP A 589 -5.68 3.73 1.25
C ASP A 589 -4.59 2.76 0.74
N VAL A 590 -3.41 2.79 1.35
CA VAL A 590 -2.26 1.94 0.98
C VAL A 590 -2.02 0.78 1.95
N LEU A 591 -2.91 0.62 2.93
CA LEU A 591 -3.00 -0.50 3.87
C LEU A 591 -4.27 -1.31 3.58
N LEU A 592 -4.12 -2.63 3.44
CA LEU A 592 -5.27 -3.52 3.21
C LEU A 592 -6.26 -3.43 4.38
N PHE A 593 -5.75 -3.50 5.60
CA PHE A 593 -6.54 -3.46 6.83
C PHE A 593 -5.95 -2.40 7.77
N PRO A 594 -6.28 -1.11 7.58
CA PRO A 594 -5.78 -0.05 8.45
C PRO A 594 -6.41 -0.13 9.84
N MET A 595 -5.71 0.37 10.86
CA MET A 595 -6.30 0.49 12.19
C MET A 595 -7.42 1.54 12.17
N LEU A 596 -8.52 1.25 12.85
CA LEU A 596 -9.68 2.14 12.96
C LEU A 596 -10.16 2.17 14.40
N LYS A 597 -10.75 3.29 14.82
CA LYS A 597 -11.41 3.36 16.13
C LYS A 597 -12.52 2.30 16.18
N PRO A 598 -12.67 1.52 17.27
CA PRO A 598 -13.80 0.62 17.41
C PRO A 598 -15.11 1.41 17.33
N LYS A 599 -16.15 0.82 16.72
CA LYS A 599 -17.50 1.35 16.92
C LYS A 599 -17.88 1.02 18.37
N LYS A 600 -18.38 1.98 19.12
CA LYS A 600 -19.07 1.65 20.37
C LYS A 600 -20.25 0.78 19.97
N GLU A 601 -20.38 -0.41 20.57
CA GLU A 601 -21.62 -1.15 20.51
C GLU A 601 -22.69 -0.25 21.15
N GLU A 602 -23.72 0.10 20.37
CA GLU A 602 -24.92 0.79 20.87
C GLU A 602 -25.88 -0.19 21.50
#